data_AF-A0A558R4L7-F1
#
_entry.id   AF-A0A558R4L7-F1
#
_cell.length_a   1.000
_cell.length_b   1.000
_cell.length_c   1.000
_cell.angle_alpha   90.00
_cell.angle_beta   90.00
_cell.angle_gamma   90.00
#
_symmetry.space_group_name_H-M   'P 1'
#
loop_
_entity.id
_entity.type
_entity.pdbx_description
1 polymer ?
#
loop_
_entity_poly.entity_id
_entity_poly.type
_entity_poly.pdbx_seq_one_letter_code
_entity_poly.pdbx_strand_id
1 'polypeptide(L)'
;MVLDKIIQPGAQKVKARKTRFGDVTVVAPPPSAAMVQHHVKASTEALERLAKRVAKPGVRLRAKKGVPLYSLDSDNPDVMIRKLNGKTERGRFINGVFATAD
;
A
#
# COMPACT_ATOMS: atom_id res chain seq x y z
N MET A 1 -10.88 9.12 -22.89
CA MET A 1 -11.89 10.18 -22.67
C MET A 1 -12.85 9.72 -21.56
N VAL A 2 -12.42 9.76 -20.30
CA VAL A 2 -13.22 9.26 -19.14
C VAL A 2 -13.19 10.22 -17.94
N LEU A 3 -12.48 11.36 -18.03
CA LEU A 3 -12.43 12.33 -16.92
C LEU A 3 -13.66 13.25 -16.85
N ASP A 4 -14.44 13.38 -17.92
CA ASP A 4 -15.48 14.41 -18.03
C ASP A 4 -16.79 14.09 -17.27
N LYS A 5 -16.90 12.92 -16.62
CA LYS A 5 -18.13 12.50 -15.93
C LYS A 5 -18.18 12.79 -14.42
N ILE A 6 -17.14 13.40 -13.84
CA ILE A 6 -17.07 13.59 -12.38
C ILE A 6 -17.90 14.80 -11.91
N ILE A 7 -18.32 15.69 -12.81
CA ILE A 7 -19.04 16.93 -12.46
C ILE A 7 -20.37 17.03 -13.22
N GLN A 8 -21.32 16.14 -12.95
CA GLN A 8 -22.72 16.34 -13.36
C GLN A 8 -23.58 16.63 -12.13
N PRO A 9 -24.18 17.84 -12.02
CA PRO A 9 -25.04 18.22 -10.90
C PRO A 9 -26.40 17.52 -11.06
N GLY A 10 -26.52 16.33 -10.46
CA GLY A 10 -27.72 15.50 -10.53
C GLY A 10 -27.50 14.06 -10.07
N ALA A 11 -26.25 13.61 -9.96
CA ALA A 11 -25.94 12.29 -9.45
C ALA A 11 -26.11 12.22 -7.92
N GLN A 12 -26.81 11.18 -7.47
CA GLN A 12 -27.06 10.81 -6.08
C GLN A 12 -25.81 11.01 -5.20
N LYS A 13 -25.95 11.70 -4.05
CA LYS A 13 -24.84 12.02 -3.14
C LYS A 13 -24.12 10.74 -2.72
N VAL A 14 -23.01 10.42 -3.37
CA VAL A 14 -22.16 9.29 -2.99
C VAL A 14 -21.46 9.65 -1.70
N LYS A 15 -21.62 8.84 -0.64
CA LYS A 15 -20.95 9.07 0.64
C LYS A 15 -19.43 9.06 0.42
N ALA A 16 -18.81 10.22 0.47
CA ALA A 16 -17.37 10.36 0.33
C ALA A 16 -16.66 9.72 1.53
N ARG A 17 -15.56 9.03 1.27
CA ARG A 17 -14.67 8.46 2.29
C ARG A 17 -13.50 9.42 2.50
N LYS A 18 -13.16 9.64 3.77
CA LYS A 18 -12.02 10.46 4.20
C LYS A 18 -10.86 9.53 4.54
N THR A 19 -9.70 9.74 3.93
CA THR A 19 -8.47 8.99 4.20
C THR A 19 -7.29 9.95 4.30
N ARG A 20 -6.38 9.71 5.24
CA ARG A 20 -5.16 10.51 5.43
C ARG A 20 -3.97 9.82 4.77
N PHE A 21 -3.16 10.58 4.03
CA PHE A 21 -1.89 10.15 3.46
C PHE A 21 -0.82 11.17 3.86
N GLY A 22 0.04 10.80 4.82
CA GLY A 22 0.94 11.76 5.45
C GLY A 22 0.13 12.90 6.08
N ASP A 23 0.42 14.15 5.72
CA ASP A 23 -0.32 15.33 6.20
C ASP A 23 -1.54 15.71 5.34
N VAL A 24 -1.75 14.99 4.24
CA VAL A 24 -2.84 15.28 3.30
C VAL A 24 -4.08 14.48 3.69
N THR A 25 -5.21 15.15 3.77
CA THR A 25 -6.53 14.51 3.85
C THR A 25 -7.16 14.47 2.47
N VAL A 26 -7.44 13.26 1.99
CA VAL A 26 -8.19 13.03 0.76
C VAL A 26 -9.63 12.70 1.13
N VAL A 27 -10.58 13.41 0.51
CA VAL A 27 -12.01 13.12 0.59
C VAL A 27 -12.50 12.83 -0.82
N ALA A 28 -12.90 11.59 -1.07
CA ALA A 28 -13.34 11.16 -2.39
C ALA A 28 -14.43 10.08 -2.27
N PRO A 29 -15.31 9.94 -3.27
CA PRO A 29 -16.20 8.79 -3.36
C PRO A 29 -15.41 7.47 -3.30
N PRO A 30 -15.93 6.43 -2.62
CA PRO A 30 -15.31 5.12 -2.66
C PRO A 30 -15.28 4.59 -4.11
N PRO A 31 -14.22 3.87 -4.49
CA PRO A 31 -14.15 3.24 -5.80
C PRO A 31 -15.28 2.21 -5.97
N SER A 32 -15.78 2.06 -7.19
CA SER A 32 -16.79 1.03 -7.48
C SER A 32 -16.21 -0.37 -7.26
N ALA A 33 -17.07 -1.33 -6.89
CA ALA A 33 -16.64 -2.71 -6.69
C ALA A 33 -15.96 -3.30 -7.95
N ALA A 34 -16.47 -2.98 -9.13
CA ALA A 34 -15.89 -3.39 -10.41
C ALA A 34 -14.47 -2.82 -10.60
N MET A 35 -14.24 -1.55 -10.23
CA MET A 35 -12.91 -0.94 -10.32
C MET A 35 -11.93 -1.59 -9.33
N VAL A 36 -12.37 -1.86 -8.09
CA VAL A 36 -11.55 -2.58 -7.10
C VAL A 36 -11.16 -3.96 -7.63
N GLN A 37 -12.12 -4.75 -8.12
CA GLN A 37 -11.84 -6.08 -8.66
C GLN A 37 -10.89 -6.05 -9.86
N HIS A 38 -11.06 -5.08 -10.76
CA HIS A 38 -10.15 -4.88 -11.88
C HIS A 38 -8.70 -4.62 -11.42
N HIS A 39 -8.51 -3.71 -10.46
CA HIS A 39 -7.18 -3.40 -9.93
C HIS A 39 -6.57 -4.58 -9.17
N VAL A 40 -7.36 -5.30 -8.37
CA VAL A 40 -6.92 -6.52 -7.69
C VAL A 40 -6.41 -7.52 -8.73
N LYS A 41 -7.21 -7.84 -9.75
CA LYS A 41 -6.81 -8.76 -10.81
C LYS A 41 -5.52 -8.33 -11.51
N ALA A 42 -5.44 -7.07 -11.95
CA ALA A 42 -4.26 -6.55 -12.64
C ALA A 42 -2.99 -6.62 -11.76
N SER A 43 -3.13 -6.29 -10.47
CA SER A 43 -2.03 -6.38 -9.50
C SER A 43 -1.58 -7.82 -9.24
N THR A 44 -2.52 -8.76 -9.12
CA THR A 44 -2.24 -10.18 -8.96
C THR A 44 -1.50 -10.74 -10.16
N GLU A 45 -1.95 -10.44 -11.38
CA GLU A 45 -1.25 -10.89 -12.59
C GLU A 45 0.16 -10.31 -12.70
N ALA A 46 0.37 -9.03 -12.34
CA ALA A 46 1.69 -8.42 -12.31
C ALA A 46 2.60 -9.12 -11.29
N LEU A 47 2.06 -9.41 -10.10
CA LEU A 47 2.78 -10.13 -9.05
C LEU A 47 3.15 -11.55 -9.48
N GLU A 48 2.25 -12.28 -10.14
CA GLU A 48 2.54 -13.62 -10.67
C GLU A 48 3.69 -13.62 -11.68
N ARG A 49 3.71 -12.63 -12.59
CA ARG A 49 4.81 -12.47 -13.56
C ARG A 49 6.14 -12.23 -12.86
N LEU A 50 6.15 -11.40 -11.81
CA LEU A 50 7.34 -11.14 -11.01
C LEU A 50 7.78 -12.38 -10.22
N ALA A 51 6.85 -13.04 -9.53
CA ALA A 51 7.11 -14.22 -8.70
C ALA A 51 7.78 -15.33 -9.52
N LYS A 52 7.30 -15.60 -10.75
CA LYS A 52 7.92 -16.56 -11.67
C LYS A 52 9.36 -16.23 -12.04
N ARG A 53 9.74 -14.95 -12.05
CA ARG A 53 11.13 -14.51 -12.34
C ARG A 53 12.01 -14.57 -11.10
N VAL A 54 11.47 -14.22 -9.93
CA VAL A 54 12.20 -14.20 -8.66
C VAL A 54 12.38 -15.61 -8.08
N ALA A 55 11.43 -16.52 -8.31
CA ALA A 55 11.50 -17.90 -7.84
C ALA A 55 12.47 -18.79 -8.65
N LYS A 56 13.07 -18.27 -9.73
CA LYS A 56 14.06 -19.03 -10.52
C LYS A 56 15.29 -19.32 -9.67
N PRO A 57 15.77 -20.57 -9.62
CA PRO A 57 17.02 -20.92 -8.97
C PRO A 57 18.17 -20.02 -9.44
N GLY A 58 18.95 -19.48 -8.50
CA GLY A 58 20.05 -18.56 -8.78
C GLY A 58 19.69 -17.07 -8.67
N VAL A 59 18.41 -16.69 -8.68
CA VAL A 59 17.99 -15.30 -8.39
C VAL A 59 18.01 -15.06 -6.89
N ARG A 60 18.86 -14.13 -6.42
CA ARG A 60 18.91 -13.71 -5.01
C ARG A 60 18.45 -12.26 -4.87
N LEU A 61 17.32 -12.05 -4.21
CA LEU A 61 16.92 -10.73 -3.71
C LEU A 61 17.70 -10.46 -2.42
N ARG A 62 18.82 -9.71 -2.54
CA ARG A 62 19.61 -9.33 -1.38
C ARG A 62 19.01 -8.08 -0.75
N ALA A 63 18.66 -8.16 0.54
CA ALA A 63 18.46 -6.96 1.33
C ALA A 63 19.79 -6.17 1.36
N LYS A 64 19.78 -4.95 0.80
CA LYS A 64 20.98 -4.13 0.77
C LYS A 64 21.28 -3.61 2.18
N LYS A 65 22.55 -3.68 2.62
CA LYS A 65 22.98 -3.09 3.88
C LYS A 65 22.62 -1.61 3.91
N GLY A 66 22.04 -1.14 5.02
CA GLY A 66 21.58 0.24 5.19
C GLY A 66 20.22 0.55 4.55
N VAL A 67 19.56 -0.41 3.89
CA VAL A 67 18.21 -0.22 3.34
C VAL A 67 17.20 -0.92 4.24
N PRO A 68 16.28 -0.18 4.89
CA PRO A 68 15.26 -0.78 5.73
C PRO A 68 14.18 -1.45 4.87
N LEU A 69 13.75 -2.64 5.30
CA LEU A 69 12.56 -3.30 4.79
C LEU A 69 11.42 -3.10 5.78
N TYR A 70 10.26 -2.68 5.27
CA TYR A 70 9.06 -2.47 6.07
C TYR A 70 7.99 -3.50 5.69
N SER A 71 7.31 -4.03 6.70
CA SER A 71 6.11 -4.86 6.52
C SER A 71 5.10 -4.50 7.59
N LEU A 72 3.82 -4.74 7.32
CA LEU A 72 2.81 -4.69 8.38
C LEU A 72 2.90 -5.96 9.22
N ASP A 73 2.57 -5.82 10.49
CA ASP A 73 2.41 -6.95 11.38
C ASP A 73 1.17 -7.77 10.98
N SER A 74 1.30 -9.10 10.99
CA SER A 74 0.22 -9.99 10.57
C SER A 74 -0.95 -9.99 11.54
N ASP A 75 -0.67 -9.79 12.83
CA ASP A 75 -1.67 -9.91 13.89
C ASP A 75 -2.30 -8.55 14.20
N ASN A 76 -1.53 -7.47 14.02
CA ASN A 76 -2.01 -6.10 14.18
C ASN A 76 -1.53 -5.17 13.06
N PRO A 77 -2.35 -4.92 12.02
CA PRO A 77 -1.94 -4.13 10.85
C PRO A 77 -1.65 -2.65 11.16
N ASP A 78 -1.97 -2.14 12.36
CA ASP A 78 -1.57 -0.80 12.81
C ASP A 78 -0.10 -0.75 13.26
N VAL A 79 0.53 -1.91 13.45
CA VAL A 79 1.95 -2.04 13.81
C VAL A 79 2.78 -2.31 12.55
N MET A 80 3.85 -1.54 12.40
CA MET A 80 4.81 -1.71 11.32
C MET A 80 6.08 -2.40 11.85
N ILE A 81 6.58 -3.37 11.10
CA ILE A 81 7.84 -4.06 11.36
C ILE A 81 8.91 -3.47 10.44
N ARG A 82 10.02 -3.00 11.02
CA ARG A 82 11.23 -2.59 10.30
C ARG A 82 12.31 -3.64 10.47
N LYS A 83 12.87 -4.13 9.35
CA LYS A 83 14.09 -4.95 9.32
C LYS A 83 15.22 -4.13 8.71
N LEU A 84 16.27 -3.86 9.49
CA LEU A 84 17.44 -3.10 9.06
C LEU A 84 18.71 -3.72 9.63
N ASN A 85 19.64 -4.12 8.75
CA ASN A 85 20.93 -4.69 9.13
C ASN A 85 20.83 -5.86 10.14
N GLY A 86 19.82 -6.71 9.99
CA GLY A 86 19.58 -7.84 10.89
C GLY A 86 18.79 -7.51 12.16
N LYS A 87 18.58 -6.22 12.47
CA LYS A 87 17.71 -5.80 13.57
C LYS A 87 16.26 -5.75 13.10
N THR A 88 15.36 -6.37 13.88
CA THR A 88 13.91 -6.31 13.67
C THR A 88 13.29 -5.48 14.78
N GLU A 89 12.50 -4.47 14.42
CA GLU A 89 11.89 -3.52 15.35
C GLU A 89 10.42 -3.32 14.98
N ARG A 90 9.55 -3.22 15.99
CA ARG A 90 8.13 -2.86 15.84
C ARG A 90 7.95 -1.38 16.13
N GLY A 91 7.06 -0.73 15.40
CA GLY A 91 6.85 0.70 15.54
C GLY A 91 5.82 1.26 14.58
N ARG A 92 5.86 2.58 14.39
CA ARG A 92 4.95 3.34 13.53
C ARG A 92 5.66 4.52 12.89
N PHE A 93 5.13 5.03 11.78
CA PHE A 93 5.59 6.30 11.25
C PHE A 93 4.94 7.47 12.00
N ILE A 94 5.78 8.33 12.57
CA ILE A 94 5.39 9.59 13.18
C ILE A 94 6.05 10.69 12.34
N ASN A 95 5.25 11.53 11.68
CA ASN A 95 5.73 12.62 10.82
C ASN A 95 6.75 12.14 9.75
N GLY A 96 6.47 10.99 9.13
CA GLY A 96 7.35 10.41 8.10
C GLY A 96 8.61 9.73 8.62
N VAL A 97 8.87 9.74 9.93
CA VAL A 97 10.01 9.06 10.55
C VAL A 97 9.52 7.81 11.28
N PHE A 98 10.23 6.68 11.09
CA PHE A 98 9.92 5.47 11.81
C PHE A 98 10.37 5.59 13.27
N ALA A 99 9.42 5.52 14.19
CA ALA A 99 9.65 5.47 15.63
C ALA A 99 9.33 4.06 16.13
N THR A 100 10.25 3.46 16.86
CA THR A 100 10.01 2.22 17.61
C THR A 100 8.90 2.43 18.64
N ALA A 101 8.01 1.45 18.75
CA ALA A 101 7.14 1.38 19.92
C ALA A 101 7.99 0.85 21.09
N ASP A 102 7.97 1.56 22.21
CA ASP A 102 8.57 1.08 23.47
C ASP A 102 7.83 -0.17 23.98
#